data_AF-A0A8B7V9N7-F1
#
_entry.id   AF-A0A8B7V9N7-F1
#
_cell.length_a   1.000
_cell.length_b   1.000
_cell.length_c   1.000
_cell.angle_alpha   90.00
_cell.angle_beta   90.00
_cell.angle_gamma   90.00
#
_symmetry.space_group_name_H-M   'P 1'
#
loop_
_entity.id
_entity.type
_entity.pdbx_description
1 polymer ?
#
loop_
_entity_poly.entity_id
_entity_poly.type
_entity_poly.pdbx_seq_one_letter_code
_entity_poly.pdbx_strand_id
1 'polypeptide(L)' 'MKLLLLLLTVILVLDQVTKATKCWGTSGRCKTTCKETEVFYILCKTGDKCCVNPKYVPVKLK' A
#
# COMPACT_ATOMS: atom_id res chain seq x y z
N MET A 1 27.62 -0.12 -19.44
CA MET A 1 26.46 0.80 -19.63
C MET A 1 25.11 0.10 -19.58
N LYS A 2 24.93 -1.05 -20.26
CA LYS A 2 23.66 -1.80 -20.27
C LYS A 2 23.16 -2.26 -18.89
N LEU A 3 24.07 -2.66 -18.00
CA LEU A 3 23.74 -3.06 -16.63
C LEU A 3 23.13 -1.92 -15.80
N LEU A 4 23.64 -0.70 -15.98
CA LEU A 4 23.15 0.48 -15.26
C LEU A 4 21.71 0.83 -15.66
N LEU A 5 21.41 0.72 -16.96
CA LEU A 5 20.07 0.93 -17.50
C LEU A 5 19.08 -0.12 -16.98
N LEU A 6 19.50 -1.39 -16.88
CA LEU A 6 18.68 -2.46 -16.30
C LEU A 6 18.41 -2.25 -14.81
N LEU A 7 19.39 -1.76 -14.04
CA LEU A 7 19.18 -1.42 -12.64
C LEU A 7 18.17 -0.28 -12.47
N LEU A 8 18.28 0.77 -13.30
CA LEU A 8 17.35 1.91 -13.28
C LEU A 8 15.91 1.50 -13.57
N THR A 9 15.68 0.66 -14.58
CA THR A 9 14.32 0.18 -14.90
C THR A 9 13.73 -0.65 -13.77
N VAL A 10 14.52 -1.52 -13.14
CA VAL A 10 14.09 -2.30 -11.98
C VAL A 10 13.66 -1.38 -10.82
N ILE A 11 14.46 -0.36 -10.50
CA ILE A 11 14.14 0.59 -9.42
C ILE A 11 12.83 1.35 -9.71
N LEU A 12 12.64 1.82 -10.94
CA LEU A 12 11.42 2.52 -11.36
C LEU A 12 10.17 1.64 -11.23
N VAL A 13 10.27 0.37 -11.64
CA VAL A 13 9.17 -0.59 -11.53
C VAL A 13 8.82 -0.87 -10.07
N LEU A 14 9.82 -1.05 -9.20
CA LEU A 14 9.57 -1.24 -7.76
C LEU A 14 8.91 -0.02 -7.11
N ASP A 15 9.29 1.20 -7.49
CA ASP A 15 8.64 2.42 -6.98
C ASP A 15 7.16 2.49 -7.40
N GLN A 16 6.85 2.12 -8.65
CA GLN A 16 5.47 2.07 -9.13
C GLN A 16 4.63 1.01 -8.39
N VAL A 17 5.17 -0.19 -8.19
CA VAL A 17 4.48 -1.27 -7.47
C VAL A 17 4.28 -0.89 -5.99
N THR A 18 5.28 -0.30 -5.35
CA THR A 18 5.16 0.14 -3.96
C THR A 18 4.19 1.30 -3.78
N LYS A 19 4.04 2.19 -4.78
CA LYS A 19 2.99 3.21 -4.79
C LYS A 19 1.60 2.63 -5.05
N ALA A 20 1.48 1.68 -5.98
CA ALA A 20 0.22 1.01 -6.30
C ALA A 20 -0.34 0.20 -5.11
N THR A 21 0.53 -0.25 -4.21
CA THR A 21 0.14 -0.98 -3.00
C THR A 21 -0.16 -0.08 -1.80
N LYS A 22 0.06 1.24 -1.88
CA LYS A 22 -0.28 2.17 -0.78
C LYS A 22 -1.72 2.66 -0.90
N CYS A 23 -2.38 2.80 0.23
CA CYS A 23 -3.72 3.38 0.34
C CYS A 23 -3.82 4.24 1.61
N TRP A 24 -4.96 4.88 1.86
CA TRP A 24 -5.19 5.72 3.04
C TRP A 24 -4.08 6.75 3.30
N GLY A 25 -3.78 7.59 2.31
CA GLY A 25 -2.76 8.64 2.44
C GLY A 25 -1.34 8.13 2.73
N THR A 26 -1.03 6.87 2.36
CA THR A 26 0.20 6.10 2.64
C THR A 26 0.28 5.39 3.99
N SER A 27 -0.70 5.59 4.87
CA SER A 27 -0.79 4.92 6.17
C SER A 27 -1.40 3.51 6.09
N GLY A 28 -1.90 3.11 4.92
CA GLY A 28 -2.42 1.77 4.64
C GLY A 28 -1.73 1.09 3.46
N ARG A 29 -1.98 -0.22 3.33
CA ARG A 29 -1.56 -1.02 2.17
C ARG A 29 -2.69 -1.89 1.62
N CYS A 30 -2.75 -1.99 0.30
CA CYS A 30 -3.63 -2.92 -0.42
C CYS A 30 -3.11 -4.35 -0.27
N LYS A 31 -3.94 -5.25 0.23
CA LYS A 31 -3.65 -6.67 0.42
C LYS A 31 -4.92 -7.48 0.17
N THR A 32 -4.79 -8.73 -0.25
CA THR A 32 -5.93 -9.64 -0.39
C THR A 32 -6.64 -9.85 0.96
N THR A 33 -5.85 -9.99 2.04
CA THR A 33 -6.35 -10.15 3.42
C THR A 33 -5.58 -9.25 4.37
N CYS A 34 -6.29 -8.59 5.29
CA CYS A 34 -5.67 -7.80 6.34
C CYS A 34 -5.13 -8.70 7.46
N LYS A 35 -4.06 -8.24 8.11
CA LYS A 35 -3.60 -8.89 9.35
C LYS A 35 -4.65 -8.67 10.46
N GLU A 36 -4.67 -9.53 11.47
CA GLU A 36 -5.55 -9.38 12.64
C GLU A 36 -5.35 -8.04 13.38
N THR A 37 -4.14 -7.48 13.29
CA THR A 37 -3.78 -6.18 13.88
C THR A 37 -4.09 -4.98 12.99
N GLU A 38 -4.71 -5.20 11.83
CA GLU A 38 -5.08 -4.17 10.87
C GLU A 38 -6.60 -4.09 10.73
N VAL A 39 -7.10 -2.90 10.41
CA VAL A 39 -8.50 -2.69 10.08
C VAL A 39 -8.68 -2.56 8.58
N PHE A 40 -9.75 -3.17 8.08
CA PHE A 40 -10.22 -2.92 6.73
C PHE A 40 -10.87 -1.54 6.68
N TYR A 41 -10.38 -0.68 5.80
CA TYR A 41 -10.91 0.66 5.62
C TYR A 41 -11.76 0.80 4.35
N ILE A 42 -11.22 0.41 3.19
CA ILE A 42 -11.88 0.50 1.87
C ILE A 42 -11.28 -0.52 0.90
N LEU A 43 -11.93 -0.77 -0.24
CA LEU A 43 -11.32 -1.52 -1.35
C LEU A 43 -10.38 -0.62 -2.16
N CYS A 44 -9.25 -1.18 -2.57
CA CYS A 44 -8.34 -0.58 -3.53
C CYS A 44 -8.89 -0.73 -4.96
N LYS A 45 -8.32 0.02 -5.91
CA LYS A 45 -8.71 -0.08 -7.33
C LYS A 45 -8.54 -1.49 -7.91
N THR A 46 -7.63 -2.28 -7.35
CA THR A 46 -7.39 -3.68 -7.72
C THR A 46 -8.45 -4.65 -7.18
N GLY A 47 -9.36 -4.20 -6.31
CA GLY A 47 -10.30 -5.06 -5.59
C GLY A 47 -9.75 -5.62 -4.28
N ASP A 48 -8.46 -5.43 -3.99
CA ASP A 48 -7.85 -5.80 -2.71
C ASP A 48 -8.36 -4.92 -1.54
N LYS A 49 -8.16 -5.40 -0.31
CA LYS A 49 -8.49 -4.66 0.91
C LYS A 49 -7.41 -3.63 1.23
N CYS A 50 -7.80 -2.38 1.47
CA CYS A 50 -6.95 -1.38 2.10
C CYS A 50 -6.89 -1.65 3.60
N CYS A 51 -5.76 -2.20 4.05
CA CYS A 51 -5.50 -2.55 5.43
C CYS A 51 -4.69 -1.43 6.10
N VAL A 52 -5.22 -0.88 7.18
CA VAL A 52 -4.64 0.26 7.90
C VAL A 52 -4.34 -0.16 9.34
N ASN A 53 -3.21 0.29 9.89
CA ASN A 53 -2.97 0.10 11.31
C ASN A 53 -3.97 0.96 12.12
N PRO A 54 -4.70 0.40 13.10
CA PRO A 54 -5.72 1.12 13.87
C PRO A 54 -5.23 2.43 14.48
N LYS A 55 -3.93 2.53 14.85
CA LYS A 55 -3.34 3.75 15.42
C LYS A 55 -3.36 4.97 14.49
N TYR A 56 -3.52 4.76 13.18
CA TYR A 56 -3.62 5.82 12.18
C TYR A 56 -5.05 6.09 11.72
N VAL A 57 -6.03 5.37 12.28
CA VAL A 57 -7.44 5.63 12.02
C VAL A 57 -7.93 6.54 13.14
N PRO A 58 -8.42 7.76 12.82
CA PRO A 58 -8.97 8.64 13.82
C PRO A 58 -10.12 7.93 14.54
N VAL A 59 -10.03 7.82 15.87
CA VAL A 59 -11.15 7.37 16.68
C VAL A 59 -12.21 8.46 16.58
N LYS A 60 -13.40 8.13 16.05
CA LYS A 60 -14.56 9.02 16.18
C LYS A 60 -14.85 9.16 17.67
N LEU A 61 -14.35 10.23 18.30
CA LEU A 61 -14.88 10.68 19.58
C LEU A 61 -16.35 11.03 19.33
N LYS A 62 -17.25 10.25 19.94
CA LYS A 62 -18.70 10.38 19.82
C LYS A 62 -19.20 11.44 20.79
#